data_AF-M6K4Y2-F1
#
_entry.id   AF-M6K4Y2-F1
#
_cell.length_a   1.000
_cell.length_b   1.000
_cell.length_c   1.000
_cell.angle_alpha   90.00
_cell.angle_beta   90.00
_cell.angle_gamma   90.00
#
_symmetry.space_group_name_H-M   'P 1'
#
loop_
_entity.id
_entity.type
_entity.pdbx_description
1 polymer ?
#
loop_
_entity_poly.entity_id
_entity_poly.type
_entity_poly.pdbx_seq_one_letter_code
_entity_poly.pdbx_strand_id
1 'polypeptide(L)'
;MKGIKIENKDAVIVGGRSVIIQDLEYYSQRIRHSIRLSLGESVYEPLSGVDWEAIFSTKVSRDRILTEIKKTIQKDPETVSIEKIELVERESSSRGIYIQFSAITKYGIVTGEL
;
A
#
# COMPACT_ATOMS: atom_id res chain seq x y z
N MET A 1 10.79 -4.37 -11.32
CA MET A 1 10.07 -5.65 -11.47
C MET A 1 8.88 -5.46 -12.41
N LYS A 2 8.22 -6.54 -12.89
CA LYS A 2 6.99 -6.49 -13.69
C LYS A 2 5.88 -7.32 -13.06
N GLY A 3 4.63 -6.97 -13.30
CA GLY A 3 3.48 -7.73 -12.84
C GLY A 3 2.20 -7.40 -13.60
N ILE A 4 1.13 -8.11 -13.27
CA ILE A 4 -0.17 -7.93 -13.91
C ILE A 4 -0.80 -6.63 -13.38
N LYS A 5 -1.36 -5.83 -14.27
CA LYS A 5 -2.14 -4.66 -13.91
C LYS A 5 -3.46 -5.09 -13.26
N ILE A 6 -3.74 -4.56 -12.07
CA ILE A 6 -4.97 -4.78 -11.33
C ILE A 6 -5.71 -3.44 -11.22
N GLU A 7 -6.94 -3.40 -11.69
CA GLU A 7 -7.84 -2.24 -11.55
C GLU A 7 -9.19 -2.75 -11.06
N ASN A 8 -9.83 -2.01 -10.14
CA ASN A 8 -11.14 -2.40 -9.58
C ASN A 8 -11.19 -3.81 -8.98
N LYS A 9 -10.07 -4.30 -8.46
CA LYS A 9 -9.87 -5.65 -7.89
C LYS A 9 -9.77 -6.78 -8.93
N ASP A 10 -9.74 -6.45 -10.22
CA ASP A 10 -9.65 -7.43 -11.31
C ASP A 10 -8.37 -7.24 -12.14
N ALA A 11 -7.91 -8.34 -12.74
CA ALA A 11 -6.82 -8.30 -13.71
C ALA A 11 -7.28 -7.61 -15.00
N VAL A 12 -6.51 -6.62 -15.47
CA VAL A 12 -6.83 -5.93 -16.72
C VAL A 12 -6.42 -6.80 -17.91
N ILE A 13 -7.37 -7.07 -18.80
CA ILE A 13 -7.16 -7.87 -20.03
C ILE A 13 -7.53 -7.01 -21.25
N VAL A 14 -6.62 -6.91 -22.22
CA VAL A 14 -6.84 -6.21 -23.49
C VAL A 14 -6.52 -7.16 -24.64
N GLY A 15 -7.47 -7.35 -25.56
CA GLY A 15 -7.29 -8.25 -26.70
C GLY A 15 -7.00 -9.71 -26.29
N GLY A 16 -7.58 -10.15 -25.17
CA GLY A 16 -7.38 -11.52 -24.64
C GLY A 16 -6.04 -11.75 -23.94
N ARG A 17 -5.24 -10.71 -23.65
CA ARG A 17 -3.97 -10.83 -22.94
C ARG A 17 -3.95 -9.94 -21.69
N SER A 18 -3.36 -10.42 -20.61
CA SER A 18 -3.15 -9.64 -19.39
C SER A 18 -2.23 -8.45 -19.66
N VAL A 19 -2.62 -7.27 -19.19
CA VAL A 19 -1.78 -6.07 -19.25
C VAL A 19 -0.68 -6.19 -18.21
N ILE A 20 0.57 -6.02 -18.64
CA ILE A 20 1.75 -6.07 -17.78
C ILE A 20 2.24 -4.65 -17.53
N ILE A 21 2.42 -4.31 -16.26
CA ILE A 21 2.98 -3.04 -15.79
C ILE A 21 4.36 -3.30 -15.18
N GLN A 22 5.20 -2.27 -15.15
CA GLN A 22 6.59 -2.40 -14.69
C GLN A 22 7.06 -1.18 -13.90
N ASP A 23 8.19 -1.35 -13.23
CA ASP A 23 8.93 -0.30 -12.52
C ASP A 23 8.03 0.51 -11.57
N LEU A 24 7.94 1.82 -11.79
CA LEU A 24 7.21 2.74 -10.91
C LEU A 24 5.71 2.42 -10.82
N GLU A 25 5.09 2.03 -11.95
CA GLU A 25 3.66 1.69 -11.99
C GLU A 25 3.39 0.42 -11.19
N TYR A 26 4.22 -0.60 -11.38
CA TYR A 26 4.12 -1.85 -10.64
C TYR A 26 4.39 -1.65 -9.14
N TYR A 27 5.42 -0.87 -8.78
CA TYR A 27 5.70 -0.51 -7.40
C TYR A 27 4.50 0.19 -6.74
N SER A 28 3.90 1.18 -7.43
CA SER A 28 2.74 1.91 -6.91
C SER A 28 1.57 0.98 -6.61
N GLN A 29 1.26 0.07 -7.54
CA GLN A 29 0.22 -0.95 -7.32
C GLN A 29 0.57 -1.86 -6.14
N ARG A 30 1.82 -2.34 -6.06
CA ARG A 30 2.27 -3.27 -5.02
C ARG A 30 2.19 -2.65 -3.63
N ILE A 31 2.69 -1.43 -3.44
CA ILE A 31 2.63 -0.76 -2.14
C ILE A 31 1.18 -0.49 -1.71
N ARG A 32 0.32 -0.04 -2.63
CA ARG A 32 -1.11 0.14 -2.34
C ARG A 32 -1.76 -1.17 -1.90
N HIS A 33 -1.39 -2.29 -2.53
CA HIS A 33 -1.85 -3.59 -2.13
C HIS A 33 -1.31 -4.00 -0.75
N SER A 34 -0.02 -3.85 -0.49
CA SER A 34 0.61 -4.19 0.79
C SER A 34 0.03 -3.40 1.97
N ILE A 35 -0.37 -2.14 1.78
CA ILE A 35 -1.01 -1.35 2.83
C ILE A 35 -2.43 -1.88 3.13
N ARG A 36 -3.16 -2.33 2.10
CA ARG A 36 -4.53 -2.86 2.26
C ARG A 36 -4.56 -4.29 2.80
N LEU A 37 -3.52 -5.07 2.51
CA LEU A 37 -3.39 -6.45 2.96
C LEU A 37 -3.21 -6.49 4.48
N SER A 38 -3.98 -7.34 5.15
CA SER A 38 -3.78 -7.61 6.58
C SER A 38 -2.60 -8.55 6.77
N LEU A 39 -1.80 -8.33 7.81
CA LEU A 39 -0.71 -9.24 8.15
C LEU A 39 -1.25 -10.67 8.32
N GLY A 40 -0.64 -11.64 7.64
CA GLY A 40 -1.08 -13.05 7.63
C GLY A 40 -2.18 -13.40 6.63
N GLU A 41 -2.75 -12.43 5.90
CA GLU A 41 -3.82 -12.68 4.92
C GLU A 41 -3.31 -13.42 3.67
N SER A 42 -2.08 -13.14 3.24
CA SER A 42 -1.45 -13.85 2.13
C SER A 42 -0.87 -15.17 2.59
N VAL A 43 -1.39 -16.28 2.03
CA VAL A 43 -0.91 -17.64 2.30
C VAL A 43 0.56 -17.82 1.90
N TYR A 44 0.99 -17.20 0.79
CA TYR A 44 2.34 -17.33 0.27
C TYR A 44 3.32 -16.32 0.88
N GLU A 45 2.82 -15.22 1.42
CA GLU A 45 3.63 -14.16 2.02
C GLU A 45 3.00 -13.69 3.35
N PRO A 46 2.98 -14.55 4.39
CA PRO A 46 2.26 -14.26 5.64
C PRO A 46 2.84 -13.08 6.43
N LEU A 47 4.08 -12.68 6.17
CA LEU A 47 4.76 -11.55 6.82
C LEU A 47 4.55 -10.20 6.10
N SER A 48 3.81 -10.23 4.98
CA SER A 48 3.41 -9.06 4.21
C SER A 48 2.07 -8.51 4.70
N GLY A 49 1.91 -7.19 4.61
CA GLY A 49 0.69 -6.51 5.05
C GLY A 49 0.93 -5.54 6.20
N VAL A 50 -0.14 -4.92 6.65
CA VAL A 50 -0.21 -4.08 7.86
C VAL A 50 -0.92 -4.87 8.95
N ASP A 51 -0.44 -4.78 10.18
CA ASP A 51 -1.09 -5.39 11.35
C ASP A 51 -2.30 -4.56 11.80
N TRP A 52 -3.36 -4.62 10.98
CA TRP A 52 -4.61 -3.89 11.24
C TRP A 52 -5.31 -4.38 12.51
N GLU A 53 -5.21 -5.67 12.83
CA GLU A 53 -5.79 -6.24 14.06
C GLU A 53 -5.17 -5.59 15.30
N ALA A 54 -3.84 -5.50 15.36
CA ALA A 54 -3.16 -4.84 16.46
C ALA A 54 -3.49 -3.34 16.54
N ILE A 55 -3.63 -2.66 15.40
CA ILE A 55 -4.04 -1.24 15.33
C ILE A 55 -5.43 -1.03 15.94
N PHE A 56 -6.41 -1.89 15.61
CA PHE A 56 -7.81 -1.71 16.01
C PHE A 56 -8.19 -2.37 17.35
N SER A 57 -7.36 -3.26 17.90
CA SER A 57 -7.61 -3.94 19.18
C SER A 57 -7.58 -3.05 20.43
N THR A 58 -7.03 -1.84 20.32
CA THR A 58 -6.88 -0.89 21.45
C THR A 58 -7.32 0.51 21.01
N LYS A 59 -7.15 1.52 21.87
CA LYS A 59 -7.40 2.91 21.48
C LYS A 59 -6.52 3.27 20.27
N VAL A 60 -7.17 3.48 19.12
CA VAL A 60 -6.50 3.77 17.85
C VAL A 60 -5.79 5.12 17.95
N SER A 61 -4.46 5.11 17.98
CA SER A 61 -3.64 6.32 17.88
C SER A 61 -3.16 6.52 16.44
N ARG A 62 -3.16 7.78 15.99
CA ARG A 62 -2.65 8.16 14.67
C ARG A 62 -1.21 7.73 14.46
N ASP A 63 -0.38 7.92 15.48
CA ASP A 63 1.04 7.56 15.44
C ASP A 63 1.27 6.06 15.21
N ARG A 64 0.41 5.21 15.79
CA ARG A 64 0.51 3.75 15.61
C ARG A 64 0.17 3.35 14.18
N ILE A 65 -0.91 3.90 13.63
CA ILE A 65 -1.28 3.66 12.22
C ILE A 65 -0.12 4.07 11.30
N LEU A 66 0.39 5.30 11.47
CA LEU A 66 1.49 5.81 10.66
C LEU A 66 2.75 4.95 10.80
N THR A 67 3.07 4.51 12.00
CA THR A 67 4.24 3.65 12.28
C THR A 67 4.14 2.32 11.55
N GLU A 68 3.00 1.64 11.62
CA GLU A 68 2.83 0.34 10.96
C GLU A 68 2.82 0.47 9.43
N ILE A 69 2.15 1.48 8.87
CA ILE A 69 2.20 1.72 7.43
C ILE A 69 3.63 2.03 6.98
N LYS A 70 4.37 2.87 7.73
CA LYS A 70 5.76 3.20 7.44
C LYS A 70 6.64 1.94 7.43
N LYS A 71 6.48 1.06 8.41
CA LYS A 71 7.18 -0.24 8.44
C LYS A 71 6.86 -1.07 7.20
N THR A 72 5.59 -1.15 6.80
CA THR A 72 5.18 -1.94 5.62
C THR A 72 5.77 -1.39 4.33
N ILE A 73 5.81 -0.07 4.14
CA ILE A 73 6.46 0.54 2.96
C ILE A 73 7.98 0.33 2.99
N GLN A 74 8.62 0.43 4.16
CA GLN A 74 10.07 0.23 4.31
C GLN A 74 10.52 -1.23 4.16
N LYS A 75 9.65 -2.21 4.41
CA LYS A 75 9.94 -3.64 4.17
C LYS A 75 10.18 -3.94 2.69
N ASP A 76 9.65 -3.12 1.79
CA ASP A 76 9.81 -3.31 0.37
C ASP A 76 11.25 -3.00 -0.08
N PRO A 77 11.96 -3.94 -0.73
CA PRO A 77 13.37 -3.78 -1.08
C PRO A 77 13.63 -2.75 -2.20
N GLU A 78 12.59 -2.27 -2.87
CA GLU A 78 12.67 -1.23 -3.89
C GLU A 78 12.41 0.18 -3.31
N THR A 79 11.96 0.28 -2.05
CA THR A 79 11.87 1.53 -1.29
C THR A 79 13.26 1.97 -0.83
N VAL A 80 13.64 3.20 -1.15
CA VAL A 80 14.88 3.83 -0.68
C VAL A 80 14.62 4.66 0.57
N SER A 81 13.58 5.50 0.55
CA SER A 81 13.17 6.30 1.71
C SER A 81 11.70 6.74 1.60
N ILE A 82 11.12 7.16 2.72
CA ILE A 82 9.76 7.71 2.77
C ILE A 82 9.89 9.20 3.10
N GLU A 83 9.42 10.06 2.20
CA GLU A 83 9.47 11.51 2.38
C GLU A 83 8.33 12.00 3.26
N LYS A 84 7.13 11.48 3.02
CA LYS A 84 5.91 11.94 3.70
C LYS A 84 4.95 10.77 3.90
N ILE A 85 4.32 10.73 5.06
CA ILE A 85 3.14 9.88 5.32
C ILE A 85 2.22 10.63 6.29
N GLU A 86 0.95 10.73 5.94
CA GLU A 86 -0.04 11.44 6.74
C GLU A 86 -1.42 10.78 6.66
N LEU A 87 -2.19 10.96 7.73
CA LEU A 87 -3.60 10.58 7.77
C LEU A 87 -4.42 11.84 7.48
N VAL A 88 -5.22 11.79 6.42
CA VAL A 88 -6.06 12.90 6.01
C VAL A 88 -7.44 12.73 6.63
N GLU A 89 -7.90 13.75 7.36
CA GLU A 89 -9.30 13.81 7.78
C GLU A 89 -10.15 14.17 6.56
N ARG A 90 -11.14 13.35 6.22
CA ARG A 90 -12.20 13.72 5.29
C ARG A 90 -13.48 13.92 6.06
N GLU A 91 -14.16 15.04 5.82
CA GLU A 91 -15.53 15.28 6.26
C GLU A 91 -16.46 14.31 5.53
N SER A 92 -16.54 13.08 6.01
CA SER A 92 -17.47 12.07 5.48
C SER A 92 -18.15 11.35 6.63
N SER A 93 -19.41 10.98 6.43
CA SER A 93 -20.20 10.18 7.37
C SER A 93 -19.72 8.73 7.49
N SER A 94 -18.76 8.30 6.67
CA SER A 94 -18.17 6.97 6.71
C SER A 94 -16.91 6.93 7.58
N ARG A 95 -16.84 5.94 8.47
CA ARG A 95 -15.61 5.61 9.21
C ARG A 95 -14.59 5.05 8.22
N GLY A 96 -13.59 5.84 7.85
CA GLY A 96 -12.50 5.47 6.96
C GLY A 96 -11.19 6.10 7.39
N ILE A 97 -10.08 5.43 7.11
CA ILE A 97 -8.73 5.98 7.26
C ILE A 97 -8.27 6.35 5.86
N TYR A 98 -7.97 7.63 5.65
CA TYR A 98 -7.39 8.10 4.39
C TYR A 98 -5.90 8.35 4.58
N ILE A 99 -5.09 7.78 3.70
CA ILE A 99 -3.63 7.80 3.82
C ILE A 99 -3.08 8.49 2.58
N GLN A 100 -2.24 9.50 2.79
CA GLN A 100 -1.39 10.08 1.74
C GLN A 100 0.07 9.75 2.05
N PHE A 101 0.83 9.36 1.02
CA PHE A 101 2.24 9.08 1.18
C PHE A 101 3.07 9.50 -0.05
N SER A 102 4.34 9.83 0.20
CA SER A 102 5.39 10.00 -0.82
C SER A 102 6.60 9.16 -0.43
N ALA A 103 7.09 8.35 -1.36
CA ALA A 103 8.27 7.50 -1.16
C ALA A 103 9.24 7.62 -2.35
N ILE A 104 10.53 7.68 -2.03
CA ILE A 104 11.62 7.58 -3.01
C ILE A 104 11.93 6.11 -3.21
N THR A 105 11.90 5.66 -4.45
CA THR A 105 12.14 4.27 -4.86
C THR A 105 13.33 4.20 -5.81
N LYS A 106 13.77 2.98 -6.11
CA LYS A 106 14.77 2.74 -7.17
C LYS A 106 14.31 3.20 -8.57
N TYR A 107 13.01 3.44 -8.77
CA TYR A 107 12.42 3.82 -10.05
C TYR A 107 12.02 5.30 -10.13
N GLY A 108 12.15 6.05 -9.04
CA GLY A 108 11.68 7.43 -8.93
C GLY A 108 10.78 7.65 -7.71
N ILE A 109 10.15 8.82 -7.67
CA ILE A 109 9.25 9.23 -6.58
C ILE A 109 7.85 8.71 -6.85
N VAL A 110 7.23 8.07 -5.85
CA VAL A 110 5.84 7.60 -5.90
C VAL A 110 5.03 8.36 -4.86
N THR A 111 3.95 8.97 -5.33
CA THR A 111 2.88 9.49 -4.48
C THR A 111 1.67 8.57 -4.56
N GLY A 112 1.02 8.35 -3.42
CA GLY A 112 -0.14 7.49 -3.32
C GLY A 112 -1.16 8.01 -2.34
N GLU A 113 -2.43 7.77 -2.67
CA GLU A 113 -3.57 8.07 -1.83
C GLU A 113 -4.43 6.81 -1.72
N LEU A 114 -4.89 6.51 -0.50
CA LEU A 114 -5.67 5.33 -0.15
C LEU A 114 -6.85 5.71 0.73
#